data_AF-A0A9D5KD46-F1
#
_entry.id   AF-A0A9D5KD46-F1
#
_cell.length_a   1.000
_cell.length_b   1.000
_cell.length_c   1.000
_cell.angle_alpha   90.00
_cell.angle_beta   90.00
_cell.angle_gamma   90.00
#
_symmetry.space_group_name_H-M   'P 1'
#
loop_
_entity.id
_entity.type
_entity.pdbx_description
1 polymer ?
#
loop_
_entity_poly.entity_id
_entity_poly.type
_entity_poly.pdbx_seq_one_letter_code
_entity_poly.pdbx_strand_id
1 'polypeptide(L)'
;MSADSTLQERSAFMFGCHLGKLFQVTVSGGSYQEALSAVVHGVTPGIAVTEQDIYGDLLLRKPGADELSSPRKEPDLPVIITGLNVADTVPGAGNTNHTNGTPLTIVIPNLDRHDIHIQQYQDTNRTPRPGHASYASFQKYGPSDDAIGAGFFSGRYSATIVAAGCIAKSILQTCGIRIASFVREIAGVRCGDIDYAALMHHSENYRRMRRDYDPFYQEIYVKQRITMGMRFLQKAAVLAEVEAEIDAIRQRAPKMVKEAILDTYGVHPVVLCPDIEAADAMVDACTTIYEEGDTAGGLIELVIQGAPVGLGEPVFEKLDGELARMMGIGAVKGVEIGAGFGVKDMTGYECNDRMRGENGAVVFDSNNAGGITGGLATGQDIIVRLAVKPTPTIDKKQHTIDKYTLQTTELSAITRRDPTITNRIWPVAEAYAAIVLLDQLTAHYGYQSLRAIVDKSNQR
;
A
#
# COMPACT_ATOMS: atom_id res chain seq x y z
N MET A 1 -16.05 0.04 46.86
CA MET A 1 -17.10 0.98 46.41
C MET A 1 -16.47 2.37 46.52
N SER A 2 -16.17 3.15 45.47
CA SER A 2 -16.62 3.19 44.08
C SER A 2 -15.47 3.67 43.19
N ALA A 3 -15.04 2.86 42.24
CA ALA A 3 -14.19 3.25 41.12
C ALA A 3 -14.66 2.44 39.92
N ASP A 4 -15.72 2.89 39.25
CA ASP A 4 -16.02 2.60 37.83
C ASP A 4 -17.44 3.05 37.47
N SER A 5 -17.65 4.35 37.38
CA SER A 5 -18.84 4.92 36.72
C SER A 5 -18.50 5.80 35.51
N THR A 6 -17.22 5.92 35.14
CA THR A 6 -16.77 6.79 34.04
C THR A 6 -16.37 6.03 32.77
N LEU A 7 -16.33 4.70 32.79
CA LEU A 7 -16.10 3.87 31.58
C LEU A 7 -17.39 3.51 30.82
N GLN A 8 -18.58 3.81 31.37
CA GLN A 8 -19.85 3.23 30.92
C GLN A 8 -20.56 3.94 29.75
N GLU A 9 -20.09 5.09 29.28
CA GLU A 9 -20.72 5.83 28.16
C GLU A 9 -19.75 6.06 26.99
N ARG A 10 -19.14 5.00 26.47
CA ARG A 10 -18.36 5.09 25.22
C ARG A 10 -19.20 4.59 24.05
N SER A 11 -19.83 5.52 23.35
CA SER A 11 -20.39 5.29 22.01
C SER A 11 -19.24 4.99 21.05
N ALA A 12 -19.06 3.72 20.68
CA ALA A 12 -17.93 3.27 19.90
C ALA A 12 -18.38 2.62 18.59
N PHE A 13 -18.73 3.46 17.61
CA PHE A 13 -18.94 3.03 16.22
C PHE A 13 -17.73 3.40 15.36
N MET A 14 -17.31 2.48 14.49
CA MET A 14 -16.29 2.75 13.48
C MET A 14 -16.99 3.07 12.16
N PHE A 15 -16.93 4.34 11.76
CA PHE A 15 -17.18 4.78 10.38
C PHE A 15 -15.82 5.05 9.73
N GLY A 16 -15.68 4.81 8.42
CA GLY A 16 -14.48 5.18 7.67
C GLY A 16 -13.59 4.03 7.16
N CYS A 17 -14.14 2.83 6.97
CA CYS A 17 -13.42 1.72 6.32
C CYS A 17 -13.50 1.74 4.80
N HIS A 18 -13.90 2.87 4.21
CA HIS A 18 -14.17 3.04 2.78
C HIS A 18 -13.26 4.11 2.17
N LEU A 19 -12.75 3.86 0.98
CA LEU A 19 -12.01 4.80 0.14
C LEU A 19 -12.67 4.90 -1.24
N GLY A 20 -12.79 6.10 -1.80
CA GLY A 20 -13.42 6.35 -3.10
C GLY A 20 -14.95 6.43 -3.07
N LYS A 21 -15.54 6.88 -4.19
CA LYS A 21 -16.99 7.12 -4.35
C LYS A 21 -17.61 6.32 -5.47
N LEU A 22 -17.03 6.38 -6.66
CA LEU A 22 -17.40 5.65 -7.87
C LEU A 22 -16.66 4.31 -7.93
N PHE A 23 -15.35 4.33 -7.74
CA PHE A 23 -14.52 3.16 -7.49
C PHE A 23 -14.24 3.08 -5.98
N GLN A 24 -15.09 2.33 -5.26
CA GLN A 24 -15.08 2.33 -3.81
C GLN A 24 -14.48 1.03 -3.27
N VAL A 25 -13.51 1.16 -2.37
CA VAL A 25 -12.86 0.03 -1.68
C VAL A 25 -13.27 0.04 -0.22
N THR A 26 -13.85 -1.05 0.25
CA THR A 26 -14.15 -1.31 1.66
C THR A 26 -13.21 -2.36 2.20
N VAL A 27 -12.58 -2.09 3.35
CA VAL A 27 -11.61 -3.00 3.96
C VAL A 27 -12.09 -3.49 5.33
N SER A 28 -11.79 -4.75 5.66
CA SER A 28 -12.10 -5.35 6.96
C SER A 28 -11.08 -6.40 7.38
N GLY A 29 -11.13 -6.80 8.66
CA GLY A 29 -10.25 -7.80 9.27
C GLY A 29 -9.12 -7.19 10.11
N GLY A 30 -8.53 -8.02 10.97
CA GLY A 30 -7.44 -7.66 11.86
C GLY A 30 -6.29 -8.66 11.79
N SER A 31 -5.17 -8.36 12.45
CA SER A 31 -3.93 -9.16 12.34
C SER A 31 -4.03 -10.61 12.79
N TYR A 32 -4.87 -10.87 13.79
CA TYR A 32 -5.04 -12.21 14.38
C TYR A 32 -6.48 -12.72 14.22
N GLN A 33 -7.26 -12.10 13.34
CA GLN A 33 -8.59 -12.58 12.95
C GLN A 33 -8.47 -13.66 11.88
N GLU A 34 -9.60 -14.25 11.45
CA GLU A 34 -9.60 -15.32 10.44
C GLU A 34 -9.00 -14.93 9.10
N ALA A 35 -9.27 -13.71 8.65
CA ALA A 35 -8.80 -13.18 7.39
C ALA A 35 -8.92 -11.66 7.37
N LEU A 36 -8.36 -11.09 6.32
CA LEU A 36 -8.68 -9.75 5.86
C LEU A 36 -9.60 -9.85 4.64
N SER A 37 -10.39 -8.81 4.39
CA SER A 37 -11.13 -8.72 3.14
C SER A 37 -11.12 -7.32 2.54
N ALA A 38 -11.12 -7.28 1.20
CA ALA A 38 -11.34 -6.09 0.39
C ALA A 38 -12.59 -6.33 -0.46
N VAL A 39 -13.59 -5.44 -0.35
CA VAL A 39 -14.76 -5.41 -1.23
C VAL A 39 -14.66 -4.17 -2.10
N VAL A 40 -14.61 -4.37 -3.42
CA VAL A 40 -14.40 -3.34 -4.42
C VAL A 40 -15.67 -3.15 -5.24
N HIS A 41 -16.25 -1.96 -5.18
CA HIS A 41 -17.40 -1.52 -5.97
C HIS A 41 -16.94 -0.68 -7.16
N GLY A 42 -17.74 -0.67 -8.23
CA GLY A 42 -17.44 0.13 -9.43
C GLY A 42 -16.31 -0.43 -10.31
N VAL A 43 -15.98 -1.72 -10.15
CA VAL A 43 -14.99 -2.38 -11.01
C VAL A 43 -15.52 -2.46 -12.44
N THR A 44 -14.77 -1.89 -13.38
CA THR A 44 -15.10 -1.96 -14.81
C THR A 44 -15.20 -3.42 -15.27
N PRO A 45 -16.31 -3.85 -15.91
CA PRO A 45 -16.44 -5.20 -16.46
C PRO A 45 -15.45 -5.47 -17.60
N GLY A 46 -15.09 -6.74 -17.80
CA GLY A 46 -14.28 -7.18 -18.93
C GLY A 46 -12.77 -7.07 -18.71
N ILE A 47 -12.30 -6.90 -17.48
CA ILE A 47 -10.88 -6.90 -17.14
C ILE A 47 -10.49 -8.29 -16.63
N ALA A 48 -9.43 -8.86 -17.19
CA ALA A 48 -8.82 -10.09 -16.70
C ALA A 48 -8.03 -9.79 -15.42
N VAL A 49 -8.33 -10.54 -14.35
CA VAL A 49 -7.64 -10.43 -13.07
C VAL A 49 -7.41 -11.83 -12.53
N THR A 50 -6.19 -12.10 -12.04
CA THR A 50 -5.89 -13.36 -11.37
C THR A 50 -5.42 -13.15 -9.93
N GLU A 51 -5.59 -14.19 -9.11
CA GLU A 51 -5.02 -14.23 -7.75
C GLU A 51 -3.48 -14.13 -7.77
N GLN A 52 -2.84 -14.61 -8.85
CA GLN A 52 -1.39 -14.51 -9.04
C GLN A 52 -0.94 -13.06 -9.25
N ASP A 53 -1.70 -12.27 -10.01
CA ASP A 53 -1.40 -10.85 -10.22
C ASP A 53 -1.50 -10.07 -8.90
N ILE A 54 -2.60 -10.29 -8.18
CA ILE A 54 -2.83 -9.70 -6.85
C ILE A 54 -1.70 -10.10 -5.89
N TYR A 55 -1.31 -11.38 -5.90
CA TYR A 55 -0.23 -11.87 -5.06
C TYR A 55 1.12 -11.21 -5.40
N GLY A 56 1.38 -11.02 -6.70
CA GLY A 56 2.56 -10.33 -7.20
C GLY A 56 2.74 -8.91 -6.65
N ASP A 57 1.65 -8.23 -6.30
CA ASP A 57 1.68 -6.93 -5.61
C ASP A 57 1.76 -7.08 -4.08
N LEU A 58 1.01 -8.04 -3.50
CA LEU A 58 1.02 -8.28 -2.06
C LEU A 58 2.41 -8.66 -1.54
N LEU A 59 3.20 -9.39 -2.33
CA LEU A 59 4.53 -9.83 -1.91
C LEU A 59 5.53 -8.68 -1.70
N LEU A 60 5.28 -7.52 -2.29
CA LEU A 60 6.16 -6.35 -2.20
C LEU A 60 6.10 -5.67 -0.83
N ARG A 61 5.01 -5.87 -0.07
CA ARG A 61 4.83 -5.36 1.30
C ARG A 61 5.02 -6.40 2.40
N LYS A 62 5.25 -7.68 2.03
CA LYS A 62 5.30 -8.79 2.99
C LYS A 62 6.42 -8.56 4.01
N PRO A 63 6.19 -8.88 5.29
CA PRO A 63 7.28 -8.97 6.26
C PRO A 63 8.15 -10.22 5.97
N GLY A 64 9.36 -10.24 6.51
CA GLY A 64 10.22 -11.41 6.55
C GLY A 64 10.84 -11.79 5.21
N ALA A 65 10.90 -10.84 4.28
CA ALA A 65 11.51 -11.03 2.96
C ALA A 65 13.02 -10.78 2.97
N ASP A 66 13.47 -9.91 3.87
CA ASP A 66 14.84 -9.39 3.92
C ASP A 66 15.18 -8.86 5.32
N GLU A 67 16.43 -8.46 5.50
CA GLU A 67 16.98 -7.97 6.77
C GLU A 67 16.32 -6.69 7.30
N LEU A 68 15.64 -5.92 6.44
CA LEU A 68 14.91 -4.72 6.85
C LEU A 68 13.45 -5.01 7.21
N SER A 69 13.10 -6.27 7.45
CA SER A 69 11.73 -6.69 7.75
C SER A 69 11.65 -7.70 8.90
N SER A 70 10.53 -7.68 9.60
CA SER A 70 10.22 -8.52 10.76
C SER A 70 10.12 -9.99 10.35
N PRO A 71 10.45 -10.94 11.24
CA PRO A 71 10.56 -12.36 10.91
C PRO A 71 9.21 -13.07 10.72
N ARG A 72 8.10 -12.34 10.58
CA ARG A 72 6.77 -12.92 10.37
C ARG A 72 6.77 -13.75 9.09
N LYS A 73 6.00 -14.83 9.09
CA LYS A 73 5.99 -15.86 8.04
C LYS A 73 4.71 -15.89 7.24
N GLU A 74 3.93 -14.83 7.33
CA GLU A 74 2.70 -14.74 6.61
C GLU A 74 2.92 -14.88 5.08
N PRO A 75 2.26 -15.85 4.43
CA PRO A 75 2.35 -16.02 2.99
C PRO A 75 1.53 -15.00 2.22
N ASP A 76 0.44 -14.43 2.77
CA ASP A 76 -0.42 -13.40 2.16
C ASP A 76 -1.16 -13.82 0.87
N LEU A 77 -1.71 -15.05 0.83
CA LEU A 77 -2.32 -15.64 -0.37
C LEU A 77 -3.76 -15.14 -0.59
N PRO A 78 -4.04 -14.37 -1.66
CA PRO A 78 -5.38 -13.86 -1.93
C PRO A 78 -6.29 -14.93 -2.56
N VAL A 79 -7.58 -14.85 -2.24
CA VAL A 79 -8.66 -15.62 -2.87
C VAL A 79 -9.74 -14.67 -3.35
N ILE A 80 -10.07 -14.71 -4.64
CA ILE A 80 -11.20 -13.96 -5.21
C ILE A 80 -12.47 -14.80 -5.02
N ILE A 81 -13.49 -14.22 -4.39
CA ILE A 81 -14.75 -14.91 -4.05
C ILE A 81 -15.91 -14.46 -4.94
N THR A 82 -15.95 -13.18 -5.32
CA THR A 82 -17.03 -12.60 -6.14
C THR A 82 -16.46 -11.63 -7.17
N GLY A 83 -17.29 -11.17 -8.12
CA GLY A 83 -16.93 -10.12 -9.08
C GLY A 83 -16.43 -10.60 -10.43
N LEU A 84 -16.22 -11.91 -10.62
CA LEU A 84 -15.75 -12.50 -11.87
C LEU A 84 -16.80 -13.42 -12.51
N ASN A 85 -16.79 -13.53 -13.84
CA ASN A 85 -17.52 -14.56 -14.57
C ASN A 85 -16.88 -15.94 -14.34
N VAL A 86 -17.69 -16.90 -13.90
CA VAL A 86 -17.23 -18.29 -13.63
C VAL A 86 -17.00 -19.12 -14.89
N ALA A 87 -17.57 -18.70 -16.01
CA ALA A 87 -17.49 -19.38 -17.31
C ALA A 87 -17.71 -18.36 -18.43
N ASP A 88 -17.48 -18.78 -19.67
CA ASP A 88 -17.82 -17.98 -20.85
C ASP A 88 -19.34 -17.92 -20.96
N THR A 89 -19.93 -16.78 -20.56
CA THR A 89 -21.39 -16.66 -20.40
C THR A 89 -22.14 -16.61 -21.72
N VAL A 90 -21.45 -16.27 -22.79
CA VAL A 90 -21.92 -16.31 -24.18
C VAL A 90 -20.88 -17.06 -24.99
N PRO A 91 -21.22 -18.12 -25.74
CA PRO A 91 -20.24 -18.88 -26.51
C PRO A 91 -19.36 -18.00 -27.40
N GLY A 92 -18.05 -18.00 -27.14
CA GLY A 92 -17.07 -17.24 -27.91
C GLY A 92 -16.82 -15.82 -27.40
N ALA A 93 -17.41 -15.41 -26.28
CA ALA A 93 -17.15 -14.10 -25.68
C ALA A 93 -15.79 -14.03 -24.95
N GLY A 94 -15.21 -15.19 -24.61
CA GLY A 94 -13.89 -15.27 -23.99
C GLY A 94 -13.82 -14.63 -22.59
N ASN A 95 -14.94 -14.52 -21.89
CA ASN A 95 -15.05 -13.67 -20.70
C ASN A 95 -14.93 -14.42 -19.36
N THR A 96 -14.50 -15.70 -19.38
CA THR A 96 -14.21 -16.45 -18.14
C THR A 96 -13.13 -15.75 -17.33
N ASN A 97 -13.28 -15.66 -16.01
CA ASN A 97 -12.38 -14.96 -15.08
C ASN A 97 -12.21 -13.45 -15.35
N HIS A 98 -13.10 -12.85 -16.15
CA HIS A 98 -13.14 -11.40 -16.30
C HIS A 98 -14.13 -10.80 -15.31
N THR A 99 -13.86 -9.56 -14.90
CA THR A 99 -14.76 -8.78 -14.06
C THR A 99 -16.14 -8.64 -14.71
N ASN A 100 -17.21 -8.73 -13.93
CA ASN A 100 -18.58 -8.73 -14.44
C ASN A 100 -19.44 -7.55 -13.97
N GLY A 101 -18.82 -6.57 -13.29
CA GLY A 101 -19.47 -5.37 -12.78
C GLY A 101 -20.16 -5.52 -11.43
N THR A 102 -20.29 -6.75 -10.91
CA THR A 102 -20.70 -6.95 -9.51
C THR A 102 -19.55 -6.61 -8.55
N PRO A 103 -19.82 -6.33 -7.27
CA PRO A 103 -18.75 -6.09 -6.30
C PRO A 103 -17.76 -7.25 -6.25
N LEU A 104 -16.47 -6.92 -6.37
CA LEU A 104 -15.38 -7.88 -6.33
C LEU A 104 -14.88 -8.01 -4.90
N THR A 105 -14.88 -9.24 -4.38
CA THR A 105 -14.44 -9.54 -3.02
C THR A 105 -13.16 -10.37 -3.05
N ILE A 106 -12.12 -9.87 -2.38
CA ILE A 106 -10.86 -10.56 -2.17
C ILE A 106 -10.73 -10.87 -0.68
N VAL A 107 -10.44 -12.11 -0.33
CA VAL A 107 -10.13 -12.55 1.03
C VAL A 107 -8.66 -12.96 1.10
N ILE A 108 -7.97 -12.53 2.15
CA ILE A 108 -6.58 -12.87 2.43
C ILE A 108 -6.56 -13.54 3.81
N PRO A 109 -6.51 -14.88 3.87
CA PRO A 109 -6.47 -15.61 5.14
C PRO A 109 -5.20 -15.27 5.94
N ASN A 110 -5.32 -15.19 7.26
CA ASN A 110 -4.16 -15.08 8.14
C ASN A 110 -3.66 -16.49 8.50
N LEU A 111 -2.54 -16.92 7.93
CA LEU A 111 -1.98 -18.27 8.08
C LEU A 111 -0.78 -18.34 9.07
N ASP A 112 -0.19 -17.21 9.48
CA ASP A 112 0.88 -17.17 10.50
C ASP A 112 0.32 -16.66 11.85
N ARG A 113 -0.67 -17.37 12.39
CA ARG A 113 -1.23 -17.09 13.72
C ARG A 113 -0.86 -18.18 14.72
N HIS A 114 -0.44 -17.76 15.90
CA HIS A 114 -0.09 -18.68 16.97
C HIS A 114 -0.61 -18.18 18.32
N ASP A 115 -1.19 -19.10 19.11
CA ASP A 115 -1.74 -18.81 20.44
C ASP A 115 -0.71 -18.16 21.36
N ILE A 116 0.56 -18.55 21.24
CA ILE A 116 1.65 -17.97 22.03
C ILE A 116 1.80 -16.46 21.80
N HIS A 117 1.57 -15.96 20.57
CA HIS A 117 1.63 -14.52 20.30
C HIS A 117 0.40 -13.81 20.83
N ILE A 118 -0.77 -14.44 20.76
CA ILE A 118 -2.00 -13.92 21.33
C ILE A 118 -1.82 -13.73 22.85
N GLN A 119 -1.27 -14.74 23.54
CA GLN A 119 -0.98 -14.67 24.98
C GLN A 119 0.00 -13.52 25.31
N GLN A 120 1.09 -13.38 24.55
CA GLN A 120 2.05 -12.28 24.73
C GLN A 120 1.38 -10.88 24.64
N TYR A 121 0.43 -10.70 23.72
CA TYR A 121 -0.34 -9.46 23.62
C TYR A 121 -1.30 -9.28 24.79
N GLN A 122 -1.92 -10.34 25.30
CA GLN A 122 -2.79 -10.28 26.47
C GLN A 122 -2.02 -9.85 27.73
N ASP A 123 -0.85 -10.44 27.94
CA ASP A 123 0.01 -10.17 29.11
C ASP A 123 0.47 -8.70 29.16
N THR A 124 0.73 -8.11 27.99
CA THR A 124 1.18 -6.71 27.85
C THR A 124 0.09 -5.72 27.50
N ASN A 125 -1.18 -6.16 27.44
CA ASN A 125 -2.29 -5.32 26.97
C ASN A 125 -2.53 -4.08 27.86
N ARG A 126 -2.14 -4.14 29.14
CA ARG A 126 -2.30 -3.02 30.08
C ARG A 126 -1.34 -1.86 29.81
N THR A 127 -0.25 -2.10 29.07
CA THR A 127 0.80 -1.12 28.81
C THR A 127 0.78 -0.70 27.33
N PRO A 128 0.17 0.45 26.98
CA PRO A 128 0.18 0.95 25.61
C PRO A 128 1.61 1.16 25.11
N ARG A 129 1.84 0.82 23.84
CA ARG A 129 3.14 1.01 23.21
C ARG A 129 3.26 2.44 22.70
N PRO A 130 4.29 3.22 23.12
CA PRO A 130 4.52 4.56 22.58
C PRO A 130 4.58 4.57 21.05
N GLY A 131 3.99 5.59 20.43
CA GLY A 131 3.89 5.72 18.98
C GLY A 131 2.94 4.75 18.26
N HIS A 132 2.30 3.81 18.96
CA HIS A 132 1.18 3.01 18.45
C HIS A 132 -0.18 3.62 18.82
N ALA A 133 -1.26 3.10 18.21
CA ALA A 133 -2.63 3.51 18.52
C ALA A 133 -3.14 3.01 19.88
N SER A 134 -2.43 2.10 20.56
CA SER A 134 -2.91 1.30 21.71
C SER A 134 -3.56 2.07 22.85
N TYR A 135 -3.12 3.31 23.13
CA TYR A 135 -3.77 4.14 24.14
C TYR A 135 -5.05 4.78 23.59
N ALA A 136 -4.97 5.43 22.44
CA ALA A 136 -6.11 6.11 21.82
C ALA A 136 -7.23 5.13 21.42
N SER A 137 -6.86 3.94 20.93
CA SER A 137 -7.80 2.86 20.60
C SER A 137 -8.54 2.39 21.85
N PHE A 138 -7.82 2.14 22.94
CA PHE A 138 -8.43 1.79 24.22
C PHE A 138 -9.31 2.92 24.78
N GLN A 139 -8.91 4.19 24.63
CA GLN A 139 -9.77 5.31 25.03
C GLN A 139 -11.06 5.39 24.21
N LYS A 140 -11.02 4.99 22.93
CA LYS A 140 -12.19 4.98 22.05
C LYS A 140 -13.11 3.78 22.28
N TYR A 141 -12.54 2.58 22.34
CA TYR A 141 -13.29 1.31 22.33
C TYR A 141 -13.37 0.62 23.69
N GLY A 142 -12.62 1.11 24.70
CA GLY A 142 -12.58 0.51 26.01
C GLY A 142 -12.06 -0.94 25.98
N PRO A 143 -12.59 -1.84 26.81
CA PRO A 143 -12.23 -3.26 26.81
C PRO A 143 -12.54 -3.99 25.49
N SER A 144 -13.36 -3.41 24.61
CA SER A 144 -13.69 -3.97 23.29
C SER A 144 -12.65 -3.64 22.21
N ASP A 145 -11.54 -2.99 22.56
CA ASP A 145 -10.42 -2.72 21.65
C ASP A 145 -9.75 -4.02 21.20
N ASP A 146 -9.59 -4.20 19.87
CA ASP A 146 -8.78 -5.28 19.29
C ASP A 146 -7.30 -4.94 19.45
N ALA A 147 -6.77 -5.18 20.65
CA ALA A 147 -5.39 -4.87 21.00
C ALA A 147 -4.39 -5.91 20.46
N ILE A 148 -4.86 -7.12 20.10
CA ILE A 148 -3.99 -8.23 19.70
C ILE A 148 -3.37 -7.92 18.35
N GLY A 149 -2.03 -7.87 18.29
CA GLY A 149 -1.33 -7.50 17.06
C GLY A 149 -1.62 -6.09 16.56
N ALA A 150 -2.09 -5.18 17.42
CA ALA A 150 -2.65 -3.87 17.06
C ALA A 150 -3.97 -3.90 16.28
N GLY A 151 -4.64 -5.05 16.19
CA GLY A 151 -5.93 -5.21 15.53
C GLY A 151 -5.96 -4.59 14.13
N PHE A 152 -6.92 -3.70 13.91
CA PHE A 152 -7.11 -2.95 12.67
C PHE A 152 -6.05 -1.86 12.41
N PHE A 153 -5.36 -1.39 13.46
CA PHE A 153 -4.30 -0.36 13.34
C PHE A 153 -2.95 -0.94 12.90
N SER A 154 -2.85 -2.25 12.81
CA SER A 154 -1.67 -2.95 12.30
C SER A 154 -1.43 -2.64 10.83
N GLY A 155 -0.17 -2.57 10.39
CA GLY A 155 0.16 -2.51 8.97
C GLY A 155 -0.45 -3.63 8.12
N ARG A 156 -0.99 -4.68 8.74
CA ARG A 156 -1.75 -5.76 8.10
C ARG A 156 -2.91 -5.28 7.22
N TYR A 157 -3.68 -4.26 7.63
CA TYR A 157 -4.80 -3.78 6.80
C TYR A 157 -4.33 -3.24 5.44
N SER A 158 -3.07 -2.84 5.29
CA SER A 158 -2.55 -2.40 3.98
C SER A 158 -2.63 -3.49 2.91
N ALA A 159 -2.74 -4.76 3.30
CA ALA A 159 -2.98 -5.89 2.41
C ALA A 159 -4.23 -5.75 1.55
N THR A 160 -5.32 -5.28 2.16
CA THR A 160 -6.59 -5.13 1.45
C THR A 160 -6.54 -3.96 0.49
N ILE A 161 -5.83 -2.89 0.84
CA ILE A 161 -5.54 -1.74 -0.05
C ILE A 161 -4.71 -2.19 -1.24
N VAL A 162 -3.62 -2.93 -1.01
CA VAL A 162 -2.76 -3.44 -2.09
C VAL A 162 -3.53 -4.37 -3.02
N ALA A 163 -4.35 -5.26 -2.46
CA ALA A 163 -5.15 -6.18 -3.26
C ALA A 163 -6.17 -5.46 -4.14
N ALA A 164 -6.89 -4.47 -3.59
CA ALA A 164 -7.82 -3.64 -4.37
C ALA A 164 -7.11 -2.72 -5.37
N GLY A 165 -5.96 -2.17 -4.98
CA GLY A 165 -5.14 -1.30 -5.81
C GLY A 165 -4.54 -2.02 -7.02
N CYS A 166 -4.25 -3.32 -6.91
CA CYS A 166 -3.87 -4.14 -8.07
C CYS A 166 -4.95 -4.08 -9.17
N ILE A 167 -6.23 -4.20 -8.80
CA ILE A 167 -7.36 -4.07 -9.74
C ILE A 167 -7.38 -2.68 -10.39
N ALA A 168 -7.23 -1.64 -9.57
CA ALA A 168 -7.23 -0.27 -10.04
C ALA A 168 -6.06 0.02 -11.01
N LYS A 169 -4.85 -0.45 -10.67
CA LYS A 169 -3.66 -0.34 -11.53
C LYS A 169 -3.86 -1.02 -12.87
N SER A 170 -4.44 -2.23 -12.89
CA SER A 170 -4.72 -2.94 -14.14
C SER A 170 -5.65 -2.14 -15.06
N ILE A 171 -6.69 -1.50 -14.52
CA ILE A 171 -7.60 -0.64 -15.30
C ILE A 171 -6.87 0.62 -15.78
N LEU A 172 -6.19 1.33 -14.89
CA LEU A 172 -5.44 2.55 -15.22
C LEU A 172 -4.40 2.32 -16.32
N GLN A 173 -3.72 1.16 -16.29
CA GLN A 173 -2.75 0.79 -17.31
C GLN A 173 -3.38 0.70 -18.71
N THR A 174 -4.61 0.19 -18.83
CA THR A 174 -5.34 0.17 -20.12
C THR A 174 -5.72 1.57 -20.61
N CYS A 175 -5.79 2.54 -19.69
CA CYS A 175 -5.98 3.97 -20.00
C CYS A 175 -4.67 4.71 -20.26
N GLY A 176 -3.52 4.01 -20.32
CA GLY A 176 -2.21 4.62 -20.53
C GLY A 176 -1.62 5.32 -19.29
N ILE A 177 -2.23 5.14 -18.11
CA ILE A 177 -1.74 5.71 -16.86
C ILE A 177 -0.82 4.69 -16.17
N ARG A 178 0.40 5.12 -15.82
CA ARG A 178 1.39 4.29 -15.13
C ARG A 178 1.74 4.89 -13.79
N ILE A 179 1.91 4.05 -12.79
CA ILE A 179 2.25 4.44 -11.42
C ILE A 179 3.48 3.66 -10.99
N ALA A 180 4.51 4.36 -10.53
CA ALA A 180 5.67 3.78 -9.90
C ALA A 180 6.10 4.62 -8.71
N SER A 181 6.68 3.98 -7.72
CA SER A 181 7.29 4.64 -6.58
C SER A 181 8.65 4.06 -6.27
N PHE A 182 9.40 4.75 -5.43
CA PHE A 182 10.67 4.30 -4.91
C PHE A 182 10.95 4.91 -3.54
N VAL A 183 11.88 4.31 -2.83
CA VAL A 183 12.42 4.83 -1.58
C VAL A 183 13.44 5.92 -1.91
N ARG A 184 13.11 7.16 -1.58
CA ARG A 184 13.96 8.33 -1.80
C ARG A 184 14.94 8.56 -0.65
N GLU A 185 14.55 8.18 0.57
CA GLU A 185 15.37 8.36 1.78
C GLU A 185 15.04 7.32 2.84
N ILE A 186 16.06 6.79 3.52
CA ILE A 186 15.94 6.03 4.79
C ILE A 186 17.06 6.50 5.72
N ALA A 187 16.77 6.63 7.01
CA ALA A 187 17.79 6.93 8.03
C ALA A 187 18.62 8.20 7.75
N GLY A 188 18.04 9.18 7.04
CA GLY A 188 18.73 10.41 6.63
C GLY A 188 19.66 10.27 5.42
N VAL A 189 19.82 9.05 4.88
CA VAL A 189 20.52 8.80 3.62
C VAL A 189 19.53 8.95 2.47
N ARG A 190 19.83 9.87 1.55
CA ARG A 190 18.96 10.24 0.42
C ARG A 190 19.64 9.90 -0.90
N CYS A 191 18.87 9.39 -1.87
CA CYS A 191 19.36 9.20 -3.23
C CYS A 191 19.53 10.51 -3.99
N GLY A 192 20.30 10.46 -5.07
CA GLY A 192 20.41 11.56 -6.02
C GLY A 192 19.11 11.86 -6.78
N ASP A 193 19.22 12.73 -7.79
CA ASP A 193 18.12 12.97 -8.72
C ASP A 193 17.84 11.73 -9.56
N ILE A 194 16.56 11.37 -9.68
CA ILE A 194 16.11 10.16 -10.36
C ILE A 194 15.47 10.53 -11.70
N ASP A 195 15.86 9.84 -12.76
CA ASP A 195 15.15 9.89 -14.03
C ASP A 195 13.83 9.12 -13.95
N TYR A 196 12.72 9.85 -13.94
CA TYR A 196 11.39 9.26 -13.90
C TYR A 196 11.03 8.46 -15.16
N ALA A 197 11.67 8.72 -16.30
CA ALA A 197 11.47 7.91 -17.49
C ALA A 197 12.02 6.48 -17.29
N ALA A 198 13.19 6.36 -16.64
CA ALA A 198 13.81 5.08 -16.31
C ALA A 198 13.16 4.38 -15.11
N LEU A 199 12.56 5.14 -14.17
CA LEU A 199 11.92 4.61 -12.96
C LEU A 199 10.90 3.50 -13.23
N MET A 200 10.08 3.66 -14.27
CA MET A 200 9.04 2.67 -14.61
C MET A 200 9.65 1.31 -14.93
N HIS A 201 10.74 1.30 -15.70
CA HIS A 201 11.44 0.06 -16.05
C HIS A 201 12.14 -0.54 -14.83
N HIS A 202 12.80 0.30 -14.02
CA HIS A 202 13.46 -0.14 -12.79
C HIS A 202 12.47 -0.78 -11.80
N SER A 203 11.29 -0.17 -11.61
CA SER A 203 10.23 -0.71 -10.76
C SER A 203 9.74 -2.08 -11.24
N GLU A 204 9.53 -2.26 -12.54
CA GLU A 204 9.12 -3.56 -13.09
C GLU A 204 10.21 -4.62 -12.90
N ASN A 205 11.48 -4.28 -13.14
CA ASN A 205 12.59 -5.20 -12.89
C ASN A 205 12.66 -5.63 -11.41
N TYR A 206 12.39 -4.71 -10.49
CA TYR A 206 12.30 -5.02 -9.06
C TYR A 206 11.14 -5.96 -8.75
N ARG A 207 9.95 -5.73 -9.31
CA ARG A 207 8.80 -6.63 -9.13
C ARG A 207 9.08 -8.02 -9.67
N ARG A 208 9.70 -8.10 -10.86
CA ARG A 208 10.11 -9.36 -11.46
C ARG A 208 11.10 -10.10 -10.56
N MET A 209 12.15 -9.42 -10.10
CA MET A 209 13.10 -9.98 -9.14
C MET A 209 12.38 -10.52 -7.90
N ARG A 210 11.48 -9.75 -7.30
CA ARG A 210 10.76 -10.19 -6.09
C ARG A 210 9.86 -11.40 -6.35
N ARG A 211 9.25 -11.54 -7.53
CA ARG A 211 8.49 -12.74 -7.91
C ARG A 211 9.38 -13.95 -8.12
N ASP A 212 10.52 -13.77 -8.78
CA ASP A 212 11.48 -14.85 -9.08
C ASP A 212 12.12 -15.41 -7.81
N TYR A 213 12.29 -14.59 -6.77
CA TYR A 213 12.87 -14.97 -5.48
C TYR A 213 11.84 -15.27 -4.37
N ASP A 214 10.54 -14.94 -4.52
CA ASP A 214 9.55 -15.26 -3.49
C ASP A 214 9.15 -16.75 -3.54
N PRO A 215 9.38 -17.52 -2.45
CA PRO A 215 9.15 -18.97 -2.46
C PRO A 215 7.67 -19.35 -2.59
N PHE A 216 6.74 -18.50 -2.12
CA PHE A 216 5.32 -18.78 -2.21
C PHE A 216 4.79 -18.46 -3.62
N TYR A 217 5.31 -17.42 -4.28
CA TYR A 217 5.01 -17.13 -5.68
C TYR A 217 5.34 -18.36 -6.55
N GLN A 218 6.55 -18.90 -6.35
CA GLN A 218 7.04 -20.08 -7.06
C GLN A 218 6.23 -21.34 -6.68
N GLU A 219 6.01 -21.60 -5.40
CA GLU A 219 5.36 -22.83 -4.95
C GLU A 219 3.86 -22.87 -5.24
N ILE A 220 3.17 -21.75 -5.13
CA ILE A 220 1.71 -21.70 -5.22
C ILE A 220 1.25 -21.46 -6.65
N TYR A 221 1.83 -20.45 -7.31
CA TYR A 221 1.33 -19.98 -8.60
C TYR A 221 2.13 -20.54 -9.78
N VAL A 222 3.46 -20.54 -9.72
CA VAL A 222 4.29 -21.11 -10.82
C VAL A 222 4.09 -22.62 -10.93
N LYS A 223 4.02 -23.34 -9.80
CA LYS A 223 3.67 -24.77 -9.78
C LYS A 223 2.16 -25.06 -9.87
N GLN A 224 1.32 -24.03 -10.00
CA GLN A 224 -0.13 -24.16 -10.21
C GLN A 224 -0.86 -24.97 -9.11
N ARG A 225 -0.42 -24.88 -7.84
CA ARG A 225 -1.18 -25.46 -6.71
C ARG A 225 -2.53 -24.77 -6.52
N ILE A 226 -2.59 -23.47 -6.81
CA ILE A 226 -3.84 -22.70 -6.92
C ILE A 226 -3.97 -22.20 -8.35
N THR A 227 -5.16 -22.42 -8.94
CA THR A 227 -5.50 -21.91 -10.27
C THR A 227 -6.88 -21.24 -10.25
N MET A 228 -7.12 -20.35 -11.22
CA MET A 228 -8.42 -19.67 -11.34
C MET A 228 -9.59 -20.61 -11.63
N GLY A 229 -9.33 -21.84 -12.13
CA GLY A 229 -10.36 -22.85 -12.38
C GLY A 229 -10.84 -23.58 -11.12
N MET A 230 -10.19 -23.40 -9.98
CA MET A 230 -10.58 -24.05 -8.72
C MET A 230 -11.75 -23.34 -8.06
N ARG A 231 -12.64 -24.11 -7.43
CA ARG A 231 -13.68 -23.58 -6.54
C ARG A 231 -13.10 -23.18 -5.19
N PHE A 232 -13.81 -22.31 -4.48
CA PHE A 232 -13.40 -21.79 -3.17
C PHE A 232 -12.93 -22.88 -2.18
N LEU A 233 -13.72 -23.95 -1.98
CA LEU A 233 -13.36 -25.01 -1.03
C LEU A 233 -12.13 -25.84 -1.46
N GLN A 234 -11.87 -25.94 -2.77
CA GLN A 234 -10.65 -26.59 -3.26
C GLN A 234 -9.42 -25.72 -2.96
N LYS A 235 -9.55 -24.40 -3.15
CA LYS A 235 -8.50 -23.45 -2.76
C LYS A 235 -8.27 -23.49 -1.25
N ALA A 236 -9.33 -23.51 -0.45
CA ALA A 236 -9.25 -23.62 1.01
C ALA A 236 -8.51 -24.89 1.47
N ALA A 237 -8.73 -26.03 0.82
CA ALA A 237 -7.99 -27.26 1.11
C ALA A 237 -6.48 -27.10 0.86
N VAL A 238 -6.10 -26.50 -0.28
CA VAL A 238 -4.68 -26.21 -0.58
C VAL A 238 -4.10 -25.21 0.42
N LEU A 239 -4.85 -24.18 0.81
CA LEU A 239 -4.38 -23.21 1.80
C LEU A 239 -4.13 -23.84 3.18
N ALA A 240 -4.97 -24.80 3.59
CA ALA A 240 -4.75 -25.56 4.82
C ALA A 240 -3.47 -26.43 4.75
N GLU A 241 -3.16 -27.03 3.60
CA GLU A 241 -1.88 -27.72 3.39
C GLU A 241 -0.70 -26.72 3.47
N VAL A 242 -0.84 -25.56 2.81
CA VAL A 242 0.21 -24.54 2.79
C VAL A 242 0.49 -23.99 4.19
N GLU A 243 -0.54 -23.80 5.01
CA GLU A 243 -0.41 -23.39 6.42
C GLU A 243 0.52 -24.32 7.20
N ALA A 244 0.41 -25.63 6.99
CA ALA A 244 1.31 -26.63 7.59
C ALA A 244 2.72 -26.65 6.98
N GLU A 245 2.90 -26.10 5.77
CA GLU A 245 4.14 -26.14 5.00
C GLU A 245 4.91 -24.80 4.97
N ILE A 246 4.41 -23.74 5.62
CA ILE A 246 4.99 -22.38 5.58
C ILE A 246 6.51 -22.41 5.77
N ASP A 247 7.00 -23.12 6.78
CA ASP A 247 8.43 -23.22 7.08
C ASP A 247 9.23 -23.96 6.01
N ALA A 248 8.69 -25.08 5.52
CA ALA A 248 9.32 -25.86 4.47
C ALA A 248 9.36 -25.10 3.13
N ILE A 249 8.34 -24.28 2.83
CA ILE A 249 8.32 -23.44 1.63
C ILE A 249 9.37 -22.32 1.76
N ARG A 250 9.42 -21.64 2.91
CA ARG A 250 10.42 -20.58 3.17
C ARG A 250 11.86 -21.07 3.07
N GLN A 251 12.15 -22.27 3.57
CA GLN A 251 13.49 -22.86 3.49
C GLN A 251 13.96 -23.14 2.06
N ARG A 252 13.03 -23.22 1.10
CA ARG A 252 13.31 -23.37 -0.34
C ARG A 252 13.57 -22.04 -1.04
N ALA A 253 13.50 -20.90 -0.34
CA ALA A 253 13.75 -19.59 -0.94
C ALA A 253 15.16 -19.54 -1.56
N PRO A 254 15.30 -19.06 -2.80
CA PRO A 254 16.61 -18.84 -3.39
C PRO A 254 17.41 -17.83 -2.56
N LYS A 255 18.72 -18.02 -2.45
CA LYS A 255 19.60 -17.04 -1.80
C LYS A 255 19.69 -15.78 -2.66
N MET A 256 19.36 -14.64 -2.10
CA MET A 256 19.55 -13.35 -2.77
C MET A 256 21.03 -12.97 -2.76
N VAL A 257 21.71 -13.21 -3.88
CA VAL A 257 23.10 -12.77 -4.10
C VAL A 257 23.07 -11.45 -4.84
N LYS A 258 23.57 -10.39 -4.22
CA LYS A 258 23.46 -9.02 -4.71
C LYS A 258 24.03 -8.86 -6.12
N GLU A 259 25.23 -9.37 -6.38
CA GLU A 259 25.91 -9.26 -7.67
C GLU A 259 25.08 -9.91 -8.78
N ALA A 260 24.55 -11.11 -8.52
CA ALA A 260 23.70 -11.82 -9.49
C ALA A 260 22.37 -11.08 -9.76
N ILE A 261 21.80 -10.45 -8.74
CA ILE A 261 20.56 -9.66 -8.87
C ILE A 261 20.82 -8.38 -9.65
N LEU A 262 21.93 -7.68 -9.39
CA LEU A 262 22.34 -6.51 -10.15
C LEU A 262 22.61 -6.86 -11.62
N ASP A 263 23.32 -7.95 -11.88
CA ASP A 263 23.63 -8.40 -13.24
C ASP A 263 22.36 -8.79 -14.03
N THR A 264 21.39 -9.44 -13.38
CA THR A 264 20.20 -9.97 -14.05
C THR A 264 19.07 -8.94 -14.17
N TYR A 265 18.87 -8.11 -13.15
CA TYR A 265 17.71 -7.23 -13.04
C TYR A 265 18.08 -5.74 -12.97
N GLY A 266 19.33 -5.39 -12.64
CA GLY A 266 19.77 -4.00 -12.50
C GLY A 266 19.11 -3.27 -11.32
N VAL A 267 18.74 -4.00 -10.26
CA VAL A 267 18.07 -3.45 -9.08
C VAL A 267 18.76 -3.88 -7.80
N HIS A 268 18.56 -3.11 -6.73
CA HIS A 268 19.03 -3.48 -5.40
C HIS A 268 18.15 -4.61 -4.81
N PRO A 269 18.71 -5.60 -4.08
CA PRO A 269 17.96 -6.77 -3.61
C PRO A 269 16.93 -6.48 -2.51
N VAL A 270 17.15 -5.43 -1.71
CA VAL A 270 16.33 -5.12 -0.51
C VAL A 270 15.47 -3.88 -0.70
N VAL A 271 16.09 -2.73 -0.95
CA VAL A 271 15.40 -1.44 -1.11
C VAL A 271 15.05 -1.16 -2.58
N LEU A 272 13.81 -0.75 -2.87
CA LEU A 272 13.45 -0.22 -4.18
C LEU A 272 13.96 1.22 -4.30
N CYS A 273 15.20 1.39 -4.75
CA CYS A 273 15.79 2.70 -5.04
C CYS A 273 16.62 2.60 -6.34
N PRO A 274 16.40 3.46 -7.34
CA PRO A 274 17.16 3.42 -8.59
C PRO A 274 18.65 3.78 -8.42
N ASP A 275 19.00 4.51 -7.37
CA ASP A 275 20.36 4.81 -6.97
C ASP A 275 20.89 3.67 -6.07
N ILE A 276 21.64 2.75 -6.67
CA ILE A 276 22.12 1.53 -5.99
C ILE A 276 23.10 1.87 -4.86
N GLU A 277 23.96 2.87 -5.05
CA GLU A 277 24.93 3.28 -4.03
C GLU A 277 24.22 3.91 -2.82
N ALA A 278 23.22 4.76 -3.07
CA ALA A 278 22.39 5.28 -1.98
C ALA A 278 21.57 4.18 -1.31
N ALA A 279 21.07 3.18 -2.07
CA ALA A 279 20.35 2.04 -1.51
C ALA A 279 21.22 1.25 -0.52
N ASP A 280 22.48 0.99 -0.86
CA ASP A 280 23.45 0.33 0.02
C ASP A 280 23.67 1.14 1.30
N ALA A 281 23.93 2.45 1.15
CA ALA A 281 24.14 3.33 2.28
C ALA A 281 22.89 3.46 3.18
N MET A 282 21.68 3.40 2.60
CA MET A 282 20.42 3.35 3.34
C MET A 282 20.31 2.07 4.18
N VAL A 283 20.69 0.92 3.61
CA VAL A 283 20.72 -0.37 4.34
C VAL A 283 21.71 -0.31 5.49
N ASP A 284 22.95 0.11 5.24
CA ASP A 284 24.01 0.19 6.26
C ASP A 284 23.62 1.11 7.42
N ALA A 285 23.07 2.28 7.11
CA ALA A 285 22.60 3.24 8.11
C ALA A 285 21.42 2.66 8.93
N CYS A 286 20.48 1.98 8.27
CA CYS A 286 19.34 1.37 8.95
C CYS A 286 19.77 0.21 9.86
N THR A 287 20.71 -0.62 9.41
CA THR A 287 21.31 -1.71 10.20
C THR A 287 22.02 -1.17 11.44
N THR A 288 22.82 -0.10 11.29
CA THR A 288 23.50 0.54 12.42
C THR A 288 22.50 1.01 13.49
N ILE A 289 21.45 1.72 13.09
CA ILE A 289 20.39 2.20 14.00
C ILE A 289 19.67 1.01 14.67
N TYR A 290 19.46 -0.08 13.93
CA TYR A 290 18.80 -1.27 14.44
C TYR A 290 19.62 -2.00 15.50
N GLU A 291 20.94 -2.13 15.29
CA GLU A 291 21.89 -2.72 16.24
C GLU A 291 21.98 -1.92 17.55
N GLU A 292 21.77 -0.60 17.50
CA GLU A 292 21.64 0.25 18.69
C GLU A 292 20.29 0.09 19.43
N GLY A 293 19.44 -0.82 18.96
CA GLY A 293 18.12 -1.08 19.54
C GLY A 293 17.04 -0.07 19.13
N ASP A 294 17.26 0.68 18.06
CA ASP A 294 16.33 1.71 17.55
C ASP A 294 15.79 1.35 16.15
N THR A 295 15.08 2.28 15.50
CA THR A 295 14.53 2.10 14.15
C THR A 295 14.57 3.40 13.35
N ALA A 296 14.46 3.30 12.03
CA ALA A 296 14.57 4.45 11.12
C ALA A 296 13.28 4.72 10.34
N GLY A 297 13.01 6.01 10.12
CA GLY A 297 11.99 6.49 9.18
C GLY A 297 12.56 6.69 7.78
N GLY A 298 11.80 7.37 6.93
CA GLY A 298 12.24 7.66 5.57
C GLY A 298 11.22 8.42 4.73
N LEU A 299 11.49 8.49 3.43
CA LEU A 299 10.71 9.19 2.44
C LEU A 299 10.48 8.29 1.23
N ILE A 300 9.24 8.18 0.80
CA ILE A 300 8.85 7.54 -0.46
C ILE A 300 8.50 8.62 -1.46
N GLU A 301 8.89 8.44 -2.71
CA GLU A 301 8.42 9.27 -3.82
C GLU A 301 7.65 8.40 -4.81
N LEU A 302 6.50 8.91 -5.24
CA LEU A 302 5.56 8.28 -6.15
C LEU A 302 5.37 9.18 -7.35
N VAL A 303 5.39 8.57 -8.53
CA VAL A 303 5.27 9.22 -9.84
C VAL A 303 4.12 8.58 -10.60
N ILE A 304 3.21 9.40 -11.10
CA ILE A 304 2.10 8.99 -11.97
C ILE A 304 2.29 9.66 -13.32
N GLN A 305 2.35 8.85 -14.37
CA GLN A 305 2.51 9.30 -15.76
C GLN A 305 1.24 9.05 -16.55
N GLY A 306 0.97 9.92 -17.54
CA GLY A 306 -0.15 9.75 -18.48
C GLY A 306 -1.51 10.17 -17.94
N ALA A 307 -1.57 10.85 -16.79
CA ALA A 307 -2.83 11.42 -16.29
C ALA A 307 -3.38 12.45 -17.30
N PRO A 308 -4.66 12.34 -17.71
CA PRO A 308 -5.23 13.29 -18.66
C PRO A 308 -5.31 14.70 -18.06
N VAL A 309 -5.09 15.72 -18.90
CA VAL A 309 -5.23 17.12 -18.51
C VAL A 309 -6.66 17.37 -18.03
N GLY A 310 -6.79 18.01 -16.86
CA GLY A 310 -8.08 18.26 -16.23
C GLY A 310 -8.65 17.08 -15.45
N LEU A 311 -7.88 16.03 -15.18
CA LEU A 311 -8.26 15.01 -14.18
C LEU A 311 -8.33 15.62 -12.78
N GLY A 312 -9.36 15.26 -12.01
CA GLY A 312 -9.63 15.80 -10.67
C GLY A 312 -10.85 16.72 -10.66
N GLU A 313 -11.26 17.12 -9.46
CA GLU A 313 -12.38 18.05 -9.27
C GLU A 313 -11.92 19.36 -8.61
N PRO A 314 -12.55 20.50 -8.90
CA PRO A 314 -12.26 21.71 -8.16
C PRO A 314 -12.91 21.67 -6.75
N VAL A 315 -12.48 22.60 -5.89
CA VAL A 315 -13.08 22.90 -4.57
C VAL A 315 -12.90 21.82 -3.49
N PHE A 316 -13.74 20.78 -3.43
CA PHE A 316 -13.81 19.85 -2.29
C PHE A 316 -13.15 18.49 -2.53
N GLU A 317 -12.93 18.12 -3.80
CA GLU A 317 -12.40 16.81 -4.20
C GLU A 317 -11.19 17.00 -5.12
N LYS A 318 -10.38 18.00 -4.78
CA LYS A 318 -9.15 18.32 -5.49
C LYS A 318 -8.23 17.11 -5.50
N LEU A 319 -7.64 16.83 -6.66
CA LEU A 319 -6.81 15.64 -6.86
C LEU A 319 -5.63 15.57 -5.88
N ASP A 320 -4.98 16.69 -5.62
CA ASP A 320 -3.92 16.83 -4.61
C ASP A 320 -4.45 16.54 -3.18
N GLY A 321 -5.63 17.04 -2.84
CA GLY A 321 -6.32 16.76 -1.59
C GLY A 321 -6.69 15.30 -1.41
N GLU A 322 -7.21 14.64 -2.44
CA GLU A 322 -7.55 13.22 -2.41
C GLU A 322 -6.29 12.34 -2.35
N LEU A 323 -5.22 12.69 -3.08
CA LEU A 323 -3.91 12.01 -2.96
C LEU A 323 -3.30 12.24 -1.57
N ALA A 324 -3.46 13.43 -0.97
CA ALA A 324 -3.01 13.72 0.39
C ALA A 324 -3.68 12.86 1.46
N ARG A 325 -4.82 12.22 1.16
CA ARG A 325 -5.45 11.22 2.06
C ARG A 325 -4.58 9.98 2.27
N MET A 326 -3.52 9.80 1.49
CA MET A 326 -2.46 8.82 1.78
C MET A 326 -1.78 9.03 3.15
N MET A 327 -1.97 10.20 3.80
CA MET A 327 -1.67 10.40 5.22
C MET A 327 -2.39 9.38 6.14
N GLY A 328 -3.50 8.79 5.67
CA GLY A 328 -4.21 7.71 6.34
C GLY A 328 -3.54 6.34 6.25
N ILE A 329 -2.45 6.20 5.49
CA ILE A 329 -1.60 5.01 5.52
C ILE A 329 -0.84 5.01 6.85
N GLY A 330 -0.85 3.87 7.55
CA GLY A 330 -0.17 3.70 8.83
C GLY A 330 1.28 4.20 8.77
N ALA A 331 1.68 4.97 9.78
CA ALA A 331 2.99 5.60 9.93
C ALA A 331 3.35 6.75 8.96
N VAL A 332 2.52 7.07 7.97
CA VAL A 332 2.71 8.30 7.18
C VAL A 332 2.36 9.52 8.02
N LYS A 333 3.26 10.51 8.06
CA LYS A 333 3.13 11.74 8.85
C LYS A 333 3.18 13.03 8.03
N GLY A 334 3.56 12.93 6.75
CA GLY A 334 3.56 14.02 5.79
C GLY A 334 3.22 13.50 4.40
N VAL A 335 2.46 14.27 3.63
CA VAL A 335 2.29 14.06 2.19
C VAL A 335 2.54 15.40 1.48
N GLU A 336 3.38 15.37 0.46
CA GLU A 336 3.74 16.53 -0.36
C GLU A 336 3.40 16.27 -1.82
N ILE A 337 2.99 17.31 -2.54
CA ILE A 337 2.79 17.28 -3.99
C ILE A 337 3.84 18.21 -4.63
N GLY A 338 4.49 17.75 -5.71
CA GLY A 338 5.48 18.56 -6.42
C GLY A 338 6.65 18.98 -5.55
N ALA A 339 6.97 20.27 -5.49
CA ALA A 339 8.00 20.84 -4.62
C ALA A 339 7.65 20.80 -3.12
N GLY A 340 6.41 20.44 -2.76
CA GLY A 340 6.00 20.20 -1.38
C GLY A 340 6.14 21.44 -0.50
N PHE A 341 6.67 21.28 0.70
CA PHE A 341 6.94 22.40 1.61
C PHE A 341 7.99 23.38 1.06
N GLY A 342 8.76 23.00 0.02
CA GLY A 342 9.74 23.87 -0.61
C GLY A 342 9.13 25.10 -1.28
N VAL A 343 7.84 25.07 -1.65
CA VAL A 343 7.17 26.21 -2.29
C VAL A 343 7.14 27.47 -1.42
N LYS A 344 7.21 27.33 -0.09
CA LYS A 344 7.19 28.47 0.85
C LYS A 344 8.45 29.33 0.75
N ASP A 345 9.54 28.75 0.25
CA ASP A 345 10.86 29.38 0.13
C ASP A 345 11.11 29.92 -1.30
N MET A 346 10.11 29.82 -2.19
CA MET A 346 10.18 30.26 -3.58
C MET A 346 9.42 31.58 -3.79
N THR A 347 9.93 32.44 -4.67
CA THR A 347 9.13 33.54 -5.24
C THR A 347 8.08 32.98 -6.21
N GLY A 348 7.06 33.78 -6.52
CA GLY A 348 6.05 33.37 -7.52
C GLY A 348 6.66 33.06 -8.90
N TYR A 349 7.76 33.73 -9.28
CA TYR A 349 8.43 33.46 -10.56
C TYR A 349 9.16 32.12 -10.57
N GLU A 350 9.77 31.75 -9.45
CA GLU A 350 10.46 30.45 -9.29
C GLU A 350 9.46 29.30 -9.14
N CYS A 351 8.36 29.52 -8.43
CA CYS A 351 7.36 28.48 -8.18
C CYS A 351 6.47 28.20 -9.40
N ASN A 352 6.15 29.22 -10.20
CA ASN A 352 5.24 29.05 -11.33
C ASN A 352 5.88 28.19 -12.44
N ASP A 353 5.25 27.06 -12.77
CA ASP A 353 5.63 26.24 -13.90
C ASP A 353 5.26 26.93 -15.22
N ARG A 354 6.26 27.61 -15.81
CA ARG A 354 6.10 28.39 -17.03
C ARG A 354 5.83 27.48 -18.23
N MET A 355 4.98 27.95 -19.13
CA MET A 355 4.49 27.20 -20.28
C MET A 355 4.94 27.83 -21.59
N ARG A 356 5.20 26.98 -22.58
CA ARG A 356 5.46 27.36 -23.97
C ARG A 356 4.78 26.38 -24.93
N GLY A 357 4.37 26.88 -26.09
CA GLY A 357 3.85 26.04 -27.16
C GLY A 357 5.00 25.49 -28.01
N GLU A 358 5.03 24.17 -28.20
CA GLU A 358 6.01 23.49 -29.06
C GLU A 358 5.31 22.37 -29.84
N ASN A 359 5.43 22.38 -31.18
CA ASN A 359 4.85 21.36 -32.07
C ASN A 359 3.36 21.04 -31.83
N GLY A 360 2.56 22.06 -31.46
CA GLY A 360 1.13 21.90 -31.19
C GLY A 360 0.79 21.34 -29.80
N ALA A 361 1.78 21.14 -28.93
CA ALA A 361 1.62 20.73 -27.53
C ALA A 361 2.08 21.83 -26.57
N VAL A 362 1.60 21.76 -25.31
CA VAL A 362 2.09 22.59 -24.22
C VAL A 362 3.28 21.88 -23.57
N VAL A 363 4.39 22.59 -23.44
CA VAL A 363 5.59 22.15 -22.72
C VAL A 363 5.80 23.08 -21.53
N PHE A 364 6.19 22.49 -20.40
CA PHE A 364 6.49 23.22 -19.17
C PHE A 364 7.99 23.27 -18.94
N ASP A 365 8.49 24.39 -18.43
CA ASP A 365 9.92 24.59 -18.15
C ASP A 365 10.35 23.94 -16.81
N SER A 366 9.39 23.61 -15.94
CA SER A 366 9.58 23.00 -14.61
C SER A 366 8.32 22.23 -14.18
N ASN A 367 8.39 21.49 -13.06
CA ASN A 367 7.24 20.77 -12.48
C ASN A 367 7.16 20.94 -10.95
N ASN A 368 7.25 22.18 -10.47
CA ASN A 368 7.15 22.52 -9.05
C ASN A 368 5.75 22.24 -8.48
N ALA A 369 4.69 22.35 -9.30
CA ALA A 369 3.33 22.00 -8.92
C ALA A 369 3.11 20.48 -8.80
N GLY A 370 4.04 19.66 -9.31
CA GLY A 370 3.93 18.20 -9.26
C GLY A 370 2.75 17.68 -10.05
N GLY A 371 2.52 18.24 -11.23
CA GLY A 371 1.49 17.83 -12.17
C GLY A 371 0.07 18.23 -11.80
N ILE A 372 -0.15 18.98 -10.71
CA ILE A 372 -1.49 19.38 -10.25
C ILE A 372 -1.54 20.87 -9.95
N THR A 373 -2.45 21.60 -10.60
CA THR A 373 -2.71 23.02 -10.34
C THR A 373 -4.19 23.24 -10.12
N GLY A 374 -4.56 23.91 -9.02
CA GLY A 374 -5.97 24.18 -8.69
C GLY A 374 -6.81 22.94 -8.37
N GLY A 375 -6.17 21.79 -8.12
CA GLY A 375 -6.82 20.50 -7.92
C GLY A 375 -7.01 19.68 -9.20
N LEU A 376 -6.49 20.16 -10.33
CA LEU A 376 -6.62 19.51 -11.65
C LEU A 376 -5.24 19.13 -12.19
N ALA A 377 -5.15 17.96 -12.83
CA ALA A 377 -3.93 17.51 -13.48
C ALA A 377 -3.57 18.43 -14.66
N THR A 378 -2.30 18.82 -14.76
CA THR A 378 -1.78 19.70 -15.83
C THR A 378 -1.31 18.92 -17.07
N GLY A 379 -1.22 17.60 -16.96
CA GLY A 379 -0.65 16.71 -17.98
C GLY A 379 0.85 16.43 -17.82
N GLN A 380 1.51 17.12 -16.88
CA GLN A 380 2.85 16.72 -16.43
C GLN A 380 2.75 15.51 -15.50
N ASP A 381 3.87 14.85 -15.25
CA ASP A 381 3.96 13.77 -14.26
C ASP A 381 3.49 14.27 -12.89
N ILE A 382 2.59 13.52 -12.25
CA ILE A 382 2.14 13.84 -10.90
C ILE A 382 3.14 13.26 -9.91
N ILE A 383 3.68 14.12 -9.04
CA ILE A 383 4.74 13.77 -8.09
C ILE A 383 4.19 13.88 -6.67
N VAL A 384 4.27 12.78 -5.91
CA VAL A 384 3.81 12.72 -4.52
C VAL A 384 4.91 12.17 -3.62
N ARG A 385 5.16 12.80 -2.48
CA ARG A 385 6.12 12.29 -1.48
C ARG A 385 5.43 11.99 -0.17
N LEU A 386 5.81 10.89 0.47
CA LEU A 386 5.25 10.43 1.74
C LEU A 386 6.35 10.32 2.78
N ALA A 387 6.25 11.13 3.85
CA ALA A 387 7.14 11.06 4.99
C ALA A 387 6.68 9.97 5.95
N VAL A 388 7.53 8.96 6.17
CA VAL A 388 7.26 7.78 6.99
C VAL A 388 8.04 7.91 8.30
N LYS A 389 7.33 7.84 9.43
CA LYS A 389 8.00 7.83 10.74
C LYS A 389 8.71 6.49 11.02
N PRO A 390 9.70 6.44 11.92
CA PRO A 390 10.29 5.19 12.39
C PRO A 390 9.27 4.18 12.94
N THR A 391 9.61 2.89 12.87
CA THR A 391 8.80 1.82 13.46
C THR A 391 8.63 2.05 14.98
N PRO A 392 7.42 2.19 15.53
CA PRO A 392 7.29 2.61 16.93
C PRO A 392 7.78 1.60 17.97
N THR A 393 7.94 0.33 17.59
CA THR A 393 8.45 -0.72 18.48
C THR A 393 9.97 -0.79 18.36
N ILE A 394 10.68 -0.46 19.44
CA ILE A 394 12.14 -0.37 19.56
C ILE A 394 12.62 -1.08 20.84
N ASP A 395 13.89 -1.50 20.93
CA ASP A 395 14.42 -2.23 22.10
C ASP A 395 14.76 -1.31 23.28
N LYS A 396 15.03 -0.03 23.00
CA LYS A 396 15.29 0.96 24.04
C LYS A 396 14.08 1.05 24.98
N LYS A 397 14.35 1.06 26.29
CA LYS A 397 13.31 1.24 27.32
C LYS A 397 12.58 2.55 27.10
N GLN A 398 11.26 2.51 27.21
CA GLN A 398 10.42 3.69 27.10
C GLN A 398 9.48 3.79 28.29
N HIS A 399 9.25 5.03 28.76
CA HIS A 399 8.20 5.31 29.71
C HIS A 399 6.83 5.18 29.03
N THR A 400 5.91 4.53 29.72
CA THR A 400 4.50 4.43 29.34
C THR A 400 3.65 4.45 30.61
N ILE A 401 2.38 4.09 30.51
CA ILE A 401 1.45 3.99 31.64
C ILE A 401 0.76 2.64 31.67
N ASP A 402 0.28 2.23 32.83
CA ASP A 402 -0.84 1.30 32.90
C ASP A 402 -2.12 2.05 32.48
N LYS A 403 -2.79 1.58 31.43
CA LYS A 403 -3.93 2.31 30.83
C LYS A 403 -5.20 2.33 31.69
N TYR A 404 -5.25 1.57 32.79
CA TYR A 404 -6.35 1.58 33.77
C TYR A 404 -6.01 2.41 35.00
N THR A 405 -4.81 2.25 35.56
CA THR A 405 -4.41 2.98 36.79
C THR A 405 -3.79 4.34 36.50
N LEU A 406 -3.38 4.60 35.26
CA LEU A 406 -2.64 5.78 34.80
C LEU A 406 -1.28 5.97 35.50
N GLN A 407 -0.79 4.97 36.22
CA GLN A 407 0.54 5.00 36.83
C GLN A 407 1.61 4.81 35.76
N THR A 408 2.68 5.58 35.87
CA THR A 408 3.86 5.45 35.01
C THR A 408 4.52 4.10 35.21
N THR A 409 4.89 3.46 34.10
CA THR A 409 5.62 2.20 34.08
C THR A 409 6.64 2.21 32.92
N GLU A 410 7.49 1.20 32.85
CA GLU A 410 8.42 1.01 31.74
C GLU A 410 7.94 -0.11 30.83
N LEU A 411 8.11 0.10 29.52
CA LEU A 411 8.00 -0.96 28.52
C LEU A 411 9.38 -1.21 27.93
N SER A 412 9.83 -2.46 28.02
CA SER A 412 10.92 -2.98 27.18
C SER A 412 10.30 -3.90 26.14
N ALA A 413 10.65 -3.72 24.87
CA ALA A 413 9.89 -4.31 23.78
C ALA A 413 10.09 -5.82 23.60
N ILE A 414 9.10 -6.42 22.94
CA ILE A 414 9.05 -7.80 22.49
C ILE A 414 9.75 -7.90 21.11
N THR A 415 10.46 -9.00 20.90
CA THR A 415 11.58 -9.26 19.97
C THR A 415 11.30 -9.26 18.45
N ARG A 416 10.17 -8.73 17.95
CA ARG A 416 9.84 -8.76 16.50
C ARG A 416 9.49 -7.37 15.97
N ARG A 417 10.49 -6.65 15.43
CA ARG A 417 10.31 -5.31 14.82
C ARG A 417 10.94 -5.24 13.43
N ASP A 418 10.39 -4.37 12.58
CA ASP A 418 11.03 -3.96 11.33
C ASP A 418 12.06 -2.85 11.66
N PRO A 419 13.33 -2.95 11.23
CA PRO A 419 14.31 -1.85 11.29
C PRO A 419 13.78 -0.54 10.69
N THR A 420 13.02 -0.66 9.60
CA THR A 420 12.25 0.42 8.99
C THR A 420 11.02 -0.15 8.31
N ILE A 421 9.93 0.62 8.28
CA ILE A 421 8.71 0.29 7.54
C ILE A 421 8.62 1.02 6.19
N THR A 422 9.53 1.94 5.90
CA THR A 422 9.51 2.76 4.68
C THR A 422 9.50 1.89 3.43
N ASN A 423 10.36 0.87 3.36
CA ASN A 423 10.45 -0.02 2.20
C ASN A 423 9.20 -0.91 2.00
N ARG A 424 8.28 -0.96 2.98
CA ARG A 424 7.03 -1.73 2.88
C ARG A 424 5.82 -0.86 2.54
N ILE A 425 5.96 0.46 2.63
CA ILE A 425 4.86 1.42 2.39
C ILE A 425 4.76 1.85 0.93
N TRP A 426 5.85 1.84 0.15
CA TRP A 426 5.81 2.24 -1.26
C TRP A 426 4.77 1.46 -2.10
N PRO A 427 4.59 0.11 -1.99
CA PRO A 427 3.58 -0.57 -2.79
C PRO A 427 2.15 -0.24 -2.31
N VAL A 428 2.01 0.15 -1.03
CA VAL A 428 0.74 0.63 -0.47
C VAL A 428 0.40 2.01 -1.01
N ALA A 429 1.40 2.89 -1.15
CA ALA A 429 1.23 4.22 -1.74
C ALA A 429 0.77 4.12 -3.21
N GLU A 430 1.40 3.25 -4.01
CA GLU A 430 0.96 3.00 -5.39
C GLU A 430 -0.47 2.50 -5.47
N ALA A 431 -0.83 1.52 -4.64
CA ALA A 431 -2.17 0.96 -4.61
C ALA A 431 -3.21 2.00 -4.19
N TYR A 432 -2.91 2.81 -3.16
CA TYR A 432 -3.78 3.88 -2.70
C TYR A 432 -3.98 4.94 -3.78
N ALA A 433 -2.88 5.40 -4.41
CA ALA A 433 -2.94 6.36 -5.50
C ALA A 433 -3.74 5.82 -6.70
N ALA A 434 -3.59 4.53 -7.03
CA ALA A 434 -4.38 3.90 -8.08
C ALA A 434 -5.88 3.92 -7.80
N ILE A 435 -6.28 3.63 -6.56
CA ILE A 435 -7.69 3.68 -6.15
C ILE A 435 -8.25 5.11 -6.30
N VAL A 436 -7.51 6.12 -5.81
CA VAL A 436 -7.90 7.54 -5.94
C VAL A 436 -7.98 7.98 -7.39
N LEU A 437 -6.97 7.66 -8.20
CA LEU A 437 -6.92 8.04 -9.61
C LEU A 437 -8.05 7.42 -10.41
N LEU A 438 -8.34 6.13 -10.21
CA LEU A 438 -9.40 5.46 -10.94
C LEU A 438 -10.78 6.00 -10.58
N ASP A 439 -11.00 6.35 -9.30
CA ASP A 439 -12.21 7.00 -8.84
C ASP A 439 -12.45 8.34 -9.58
N GLN A 440 -11.43 9.20 -9.60
CA GLN A 440 -11.47 10.49 -10.28
C GLN A 440 -11.56 10.35 -11.81
N LEU A 441 -10.87 9.36 -12.39
CA LEU A 441 -10.87 9.10 -13.83
C LEU A 441 -12.24 8.64 -14.33
N THR A 442 -12.94 7.85 -13.50
CA THR A 442 -14.30 7.41 -13.80
C THR A 442 -15.24 8.61 -13.93
N ALA A 443 -15.16 9.58 -13.01
CA ALA A 443 -15.92 10.83 -13.10
C ALA A 443 -15.53 11.62 -14.36
N HIS A 444 -14.21 11.81 -14.58
CA HIS A 444 -13.68 12.55 -15.72
C HIS A 444 -14.21 12.01 -17.06
N TYR A 445 -14.11 10.71 -17.31
CA TYR A 445 -14.63 10.11 -18.55
C TYR A 445 -16.16 10.13 -18.64
N GLY A 446 -16.87 10.03 -17.51
CA GLY A 446 -18.31 10.24 -17.45
C GLY A 446 -18.70 11.63 -17.96
N TYR A 447 -18.03 12.68 -17.48
CA TYR A 447 -18.27 14.06 -17.93
C TYR A 447 -17.93 14.28 -19.40
N GLN A 448 -16.78 13.78 -19.87
CA GLN A 448 -16.40 13.89 -21.29
C GLN A 448 -17.43 13.22 -22.21
N SER A 449 -17.93 12.05 -21.80
CA SER A 449 -18.95 11.31 -22.55
C SER A 449 -20.26 12.09 -22.65
N LEU A 450 -20.73 12.68 -21.55
CA LEU A 450 -21.94 13.52 -21.53
C LEU A 450 -21.75 14.80 -22.36
N ARG A 451 -20.61 15.47 -22.23
CA ARG A 451 -20.29 16.66 -23.00
C ARG A 451 -20.34 16.38 -24.50
N ALA A 452 -19.75 15.29 -24.96
CA ALA A 452 -19.76 14.91 -26.37
C ALA A 452 -21.20 14.69 -26.91
N ILE A 453 -22.14 14.25 -26.08
CA ILE A 453 -23.56 14.14 -26.45
C ILE A 453 -24.21 15.53 -26.56
N VAL A 454 -23.96 16.41 -25.58
CA VAL A 454 -24.48 17.78 -25.57
C VAL A 454 -23.96 18.58 -26.77
N ASP A 455 -22.67 18.51 -27.05
CA ASP A 455 -22.04 19.21 -28.17
C ASP A 455 -22.63 18.78 -29.52
N LYS A 456 -22.88 17.47 -29.71
CA LYS A 456 -23.58 16.94 -30.88
C LYS A 456 -25.02 17.42 -30.99
N SER A 457 -25.70 17.62 -29.86
CA SER A 457 -27.07 18.16 -29.83
C SER A 457 -27.11 19.64 -30.20
N ASN A 458 -26.11 20.44 -29.80
CA ASN A 458 -26.04 21.87 -30.09
C ASN A 458 -25.63 22.20 -31.53
N GLN A 459 -25.08 21.21 -32.26
CA GLN A 459 -24.71 21.34 -33.68
C GLN A 459 -25.85 20.97 -34.65
N ARG A 460 -26.98 20.45 -34.13
CA ARG A 460 -28.21 20.18 -34.89
C ARG A 460 -29.19 21.32 -34.72
#